data_AF-A0A2B4RJW9-F1
#
_entry.id   AF-A0A2B4RJW9-F1
#
_cell.length_a   1.000
_cell.length_b   1.000
_cell.length_c   1.000
_cell.angle_alpha   90.00
_cell.angle_beta   90.00
_cell.angle_gamma   90.00
#
_symmetry.space_group_name_H-M   'P 1'
#
loop_
_entity.id
_entity.type
_entity.pdbx_description
1 polymer ?
#
loop_
_entity_poly.entity_id
_entity_poly.type
_entity_poly.pdbx_seq_one_letter_code
_entity_poly.pdbx_strand_id
1 'polypeptide(L)'
;MRLEKFVFKRMSASAPYICDIRCGEEIICQSYNYNRKKEICELNNRSKEARPENFRSVPDWFYIRRLNGRVPLGSIVELPALSCQEIKASEGKDAISNKYWLNPTGNGKTRLMYCDMNLGTGDIDECVSDSFICGVNATCVNTNGSYGCTCMEEGSVGDGGVCSGALSMLSKRYYIWLLSKYYIRSERRTFFIKKSFPSDQVIPISLQGNNNTVLMSNRNGSLPLVSVP
;
A
#
# COMPACT_ATOMS: atom_id res chain seq x y z
N MET A 1 -35.53 7.87 -15.99
CA MET A 1 -34.32 7.21 -15.42
C MET A 1 -33.69 8.10 -14.37
N ARG A 2 -33.18 7.52 -13.29
CA ARG A 2 -32.63 8.22 -12.12
C ARG A 2 -31.57 7.35 -11.44
N LEU A 3 -30.46 7.95 -11.02
CA LEU A 3 -29.48 7.31 -10.14
C LEU A 3 -29.86 7.58 -8.67
N GLU A 4 -29.98 6.53 -7.86
CA GLU A 4 -30.36 6.61 -6.45
C GLU A 4 -29.14 6.44 -5.52
N LYS A 5 -29.30 6.76 -4.23
CA LYS A 5 -28.29 6.65 -3.14
C LYS A 5 -27.06 7.57 -3.21
N PHE A 6 -26.67 8.05 -4.39
CA PHE A 6 -25.47 8.89 -4.58
C PHE A 6 -25.76 10.39 -4.66
N VAL A 7 -27.00 10.78 -4.36
CA VAL A 7 -27.42 12.18 -4.32
C VAL A 7 -26.82 12.85 -3.09
N PHE A 8 -25.96 13.84 -3.30
CA PHE A 8 -25.36 14.62 -2.21
C PHE A 8 -25.95 16.04 -2.08
N LYS A 9 -26.62 16.53 -3.13
CA LYS A 9 -27.27 17.84 -3.13
C LYS A 9 -28.57 17.80 -3.91
N ARG A 10 -29.61 18.42 -3.38
CA ARG A 10 -30.93 18.55 -4.01
C ARG A 10 -31.37 20.00 -4.01
N MET A 11 -31.88 20.48 -5.13
CA MET A 11 -32.31 21.88 -5.30
C MET A 11 -33.47 22.01 -6.29
N SER A 12 -34.15 23.15 -6.24
CA SER A 12 -35.09 23.56 -7.29
C SER A 12 -34.31 24.03 -8.51
N ALA A 13 -34.78 23.68 -9.70
CA ALA A 13 -34.23 24.09 -10.97
C ALA A 13 -35.35 24.14 -12.01
N SER A 14 -35.62 25.32 -12.56
CA SER A 14 -36.63 25.52 -13.61
C SER A 14 -36.25 24.88 -14.95
N ALA A 15 -34.98 24.56 -15.15
CA ALA A 15 -34.48 23.93 -16.36
C ALA A 15 -33.25 23.05 -16.10
N PRO A 16 -32.97 22.05 -16.98
CA PRO A 16 -31.82 21.16 -16.84
C PRO A 16 -30.46 21.87 -16.82
N TYR A 17 -30.27 22.93 -17.60
CA TYR A 17 -28.98 23.64 -17.66
C TYR A 17 -28.57 24.27 -16.32
N ILE A 18 -29.54 24.55 -15.44
CA ILE A 18 -29.26 25.03 -14.09
C ILE A 18 -28.56 23.92 -13.29
N CYS A 19 -28.94 22.65 -13.48
CA CYS A 19 -28.21 21.53 -12.91
C CYS A 19 -26.78 21.45 -13.42
N ASP A 20 -26.54 21.68 -14.71
CA ASP A 20 -25.19 21.63 -15.30
C ASP A 20 -24.27 22.65 -14.64
N ILE A 21 -24.73 23.90 -14.50
CA ILE A 21 -23.96 24.99 -13.86
C ILE A 21 -23.65 24.63 -12.41
N ARG A 22 -24.68 24.20 -11.65
CA ARG A 22 -24.54 23.86 -10.23
C ARG A 22 -23.68 22.62 -9.99
N CYS A 23 -23.73 21.65 -10.88
CA CYS A 23 -22.82 20.51 -10.88
C CYS A 23 -21.39 20.95 -11.23
N GLY A 24 -21.24 21.96 -12.10
CA GLY A 24 -19.97 22.57 -12.45
C GLY A 24 -19.24 23.21 -11.26
N GLU A 25 -19.99 23.85 -10.36
CA GLU A 25 -19.50 24.48 -9.13
C GLU A 25 -19.04 23.47 -8.06
N GLU A 26 -19.49 22.22 -8.15
CA GLU A 26 -19.22 21.17 -7.17
C GLU A 26 -18.16 20.20 -7.72
N ILE A 27 -16.95 20.21 -7.14
CA ILE A 27 -15.82 19.40 -7.62
C ILE A 27 -16.11 17.89 -7.60
N ILE A 28 -16.96 17.44 -6.67
CA ILE A 28 -17.35 16.04 -6.50
C ILE A 28 -18.49 15.62 -7.42
N CYS A 29 -19.11 16.54 -8.16
CA CYS A 29 -20.27 16.23 -8.98
C CYS A 29 -19.89 15.46 -10.24
N GLN A 30 -20.45 14.25 -10.37
CA GLN A 30 -20.19 13.34 -11.47
C GLN A 30 -21.36 13.26 -12.46
N SER A 31 -22.58 13.45 -11.96
CA SER A 31 -23.80 13.41 -12.76
C SER A 31 -24.95 14.07 -12.01
N TYR A 32 -26.11 14.23 -12.63
CA TYR A 32 -27.31 14.69 -11.94
C TYR A 32 -28.57 14.03 -12.48
N ASN A 33 -29.60 14.01 -11.64
CA ASN A 33 -30.96 13.70 -12.03
C ASN A 33 -31.77 14.98 -12.11
N TYR A 34 -32.68 15.05 -13.07
CA TYR A 34 -33.61 16.16 -13.23
C TYR A 34 -35.04 15.66 -13.37
N ASN A 35 -35.96 16.23 -12.60
CA ASN A 35 -37.39 15.98 -12.74
C ASN A 35 -38.09 17.19 -13.37
N ARG A 36 -38.62 17.00 -14.59
CA ARG A 36 -39.23 18.10 -15.35
C ARG A 36 -40.57 18.57 -14.77
N LYS A 37 -41.37 17.68 -14.19
CA LYS A 37 -42.69 18.04 -13.63
C LYS A 37 -42.57 18.78 -12.30
N LYS A 38 -41.57 18.41 -11.50
CA LYS A 38 -41.35 18.98 -10.16
C LYS A 38 -40.34 20.13 -10.16
N GLU A 39 -39.61 20.32 -11.26
CA GLU A 39 -38.52 21.30 -11.37
C GLU A 39 -37.45 21.04 -10.29
N ILE A 40 -37.05 19.78 -10.13
CA ILE A 40 -36.11 19.35 -9.10
C ILE A 40 -34.84 18.80 -9.73
N CYS A 41 -33.71 19.26 -9.21
CA CYS A 41 -32.38 18.80 -9.55
C CYS A 41 -31.74 18.03 -8.39
N GLU A 42 -31.10 16.91 -8.69
CA GLU A 42 -30.34 16.10 -7.73
C GLU A 42 -28.93 15.83 -8.25
N LEU A 43 -27.92 16.42 -7.61
CA LEU A 43 -26.52 16.21 -7.97
C LEU A 43 -26.00 14.92 -7.33
N ASN A 44 -25.31 14.12 -8.13
CA ASN A 44 -24.76 12.83 -7.75
C ASN A 44 -23.23 12.84 -7.78
N ASN A 45 -22.60 12.21 -6.79
CA ASN A 45 -21.16 12.01 -6.74
C ASN A 45 -20.70 10.70 -7.43
N ARG A 46 -21.61 10.05 -8.17
CA ARG A 46 -21.35 8.87 -8.99
C ARG A 46 -22.01 8.98 -10.35
N SER A 47 -21.53 8.16 -11.29
CA SER A 47 -22.18 7.95 -12.57
C SER A 47 -22.96 6.63 -12.59
N LYS A 48 -23.82 6.43 -13.59
CA LYS A 48 -24.53 5.15 -13.78
C LYS A 48 -23.58 4.00 -14.14
N GLU A 49 -22.43 4.30 -14.76
CA GLU A 49 -21.43 3.28 -15.13
C GLU A 49 -20.67 2.79 -13.88
N ALA A 50 -20.41 3.68 -12.92
CA ALA A 50 -19.84 3.31 -11.63
C ALA A 50 -20.82 2.48 -10.77
N ARG A 51 -22.13 2.74 -10.90
CA ARG A 51 -23.20 2.20 -10.02
C ARG A 51 -24.45 1.76 -10.78
N PRO A 52 -24.33 0.79 -11.70
CA PRO A 52 -25.45 0.34 -12.53
C PRO A 52 -26.60 -0.23 -11.69
N GLU A 53 -26.31 -0.84 -10.55
CA GLU A 53 -27.28 -1.43 -9.61
C GLU A 53 -28.24 -0.41 -8.97
N ASN A 54 -27.86 0.87 -8.96
CA ASN A 54 -28.68 1.95 -8.42
C ASN A 54 -29.32 2.83 -9.50
N PHE A 55 -29.17 2.45 -10.77
CA PHE A 55 -29.77 3.15 -11.88
C PHE A 55 -31.15 2.57 -12.21
N ARG A 56 -32.20 3.35 -11.95
CA ARG A 56 -33.60 2.90 -12.08
C ARG A 56 -34.37 3.69 -13.13
N SER A 57 -35.26 3.00 -13.83
CA SER A 57 -36.22 3.65 -14.72
C SER A 57 -37.39 4.21 -13.93
N VAL A 58 -37.31 5.49 -13.57
CA VAL A 58 -38.40 6.23 -12.92
C VAL A 58 -39.03 7.20 -13.93
N PRO A 59 -40.36 7.24 -14.08
CA PRO A 59 -41.06 8.20 -14.94
C PRO A 59 -40.76 9.65 -14.53
N ASP A 60 -40.78 10.57 -15.50
CA ASP A 60 -40.56 12.03 -15.32
C ASP A 60 -39.16 12.45 -14.83
N TRP A 61 -38.29 11.49 -14.53
CA TRP A 61 -36.89 11.72 -14.19
C TRP A 61 -35.99 11.46 -15.40
N PHE A 62 -34.99 12.31 -15.55
CA PHE A 62 -33.93 12.20 -16.55
C PHE A 62 -32.58 12.19 -15.85
N TYR A 63 -31.62 11.46 -16.40
CA TYR A 63 -30.27 11.32 -15.87
C TYR A 63 -29.27 11.88 -16.88
N ILE A 64 -28.33 12.68 -16.41
CA ILE A 64 -27.28 13.26 -17.25
C ILE A 64 -25.92 13.09 -16.55
N ARG A 65 -24.98 12.46 -17.26
CA ARG A 65 -23.58 12.32 -16.86
C ARG A 65 -22.79 13.55 -17.30
N ARG A 66 -21.91 14.06 -16.44
CA ARG A 66 -21.00 15.15 -16.79
C ARG A 66 -19.77 14.58 -17.51
N LEU A 67 -19.43 15.13 -18.67
CA LEU A 67 -18.24 14.71 -19.43
C LEU A 67 -17.12 15.76 -19.39
N ASN A 68 -17.48 17.05 -19.37
CA ASN A 68 -16.50 18.13 -19.45
C ASN A 68 -16.15 18.70 -18.07
N GLY A 69 -14.84 18.89 -17.82
CA GLY A 69 -14.32 19.46 -16.56
C GLY A 69 -14.66 18.65 -15.32
N ARG A 70 -14.98 17.36 -15.47
CA ARG A 70 -15.30 16.45 -14.38
C ARG A 70 -14.00 15.90 -13.77
N VAL A 71 -13.90 15.90 -12.45
CA VAL A 71 -12.80 15.25 -11.74
C VAL A 71 -12.93 13.73 -11.90
N PRO A 72 -11.90 13.00 -12.36
CA PRO A 72 -11.99 11.55 -12.50
C PRO A 72 -12.17 10.88 -11.13
N LEU A 73 -12.98 9.82 -11.09
CA LEU A 73 -13.33 9.14 -9.85
C LEU A 73 -12.07 8.61 -9.12
N GLY A 74 -11.98 8.83 -7.81
CA GLY A 74 -10.84 8.40 -6.99
C GLY A 74 -9.60 9.30 -7.08
N SER A 75 -9.62 10.37 -7.88
CA SER A 75 -8.44 11.25 -8.05
C SER A 75 -8.23 12.22 -6.89
N ILE A 76 -9.28 12.49 -6.11
CA ILE A 76 -9.25 13.37 -4.93
C ILE A 76 -9.84 12.66 -3.71
N VAL A 77 -9.45 13.07 -2.51
CA VAL A 77 -9.84 12.41 -1.26
C VAL A 77 -11.33 12.59 -0.94
N GLU A 78 -11.95 13.68 -1.39
CA GLU A 78 -13.37 13.98 -1.24
C GLU A 78 -14.26 13.15 -2.18
N LEU A 79 -13.65 12.56 -3.21
CA LEU A 79 -14.31 11.70 -4.19
C LEU A 79 -13.59 10.35 -4.30
N PRO A 80 -13.50 9.59 -3.20
CA PRO A 80 -12.83 8.28 -3.23
C PRO A 80 -13.69 7.28 -3.99
N ALA A 81 -13.10 6.29 -4.63
CA ALA A 81 -13.83 5.14 -5.18
C ALA A 81 -13.94 4.01 -4.14
N LEU A 82 -14.81 3.02 -4.33
CA LEU A 82 -14.83 1.79 -3.53
C LEU A 82 -13.80 0.77 -4.05
N SER A 83 -13.50 0.76 -5.35
CA SER A 83 -12.55 -0.17 -5.96
C SER A 83 -11.96 0.38 -7.26
N CYS A 84 -10.83 -0.19 -7.69
CA CYS A 84 -10.25 0.09 -9.03
C CYS A 84 -11.23 -0.26 -10.15
N GLN A 85 -12.06 -1.29 -9.96
CA GLN A 85 -13.11 -1.67 -10.89
C GLN A 85 -14.17 -0.58 -11.05
N GLU A 86 -14.57 0.09 -9.96
CA GLU A 86 -15.50 1.22 -10.03
C GLU A 86 -14.91 2.38 -10.83
N ILE A 87 -13.61 2.67 -10.64
CA ILE A 87 -12.91 3.71 -11.40
C ILE A 87 -12.87 3.34 -12.89
N LYS A 88 -12.46 2.10 -13.22
CA LYS A 88 -12.39 1.63 -14.60
C LYS A 88 -13.77 1.63 -15.28
N ALA A 89 -14.82 1.26 -14.55
CA ALA A 89 -16.19 1.35 -15.06
C ALA A 89 -16.64 2.80 -15.27
N SER A 90 -16.28 3.72 -14.37
CA SER A 90 -16.62 5.14 -14.45
C SER A 90 -15.89 5.86 -15.58
N GLU A 91 -14.57 5.67 -15.70
CA GLU A 91 -13.71 6.42 -16.63
C GLU A 91 -13.51 5.69 -17.97
N GLY A 92 -13.79 4.39 -18.03
CA GLY A 92 -13.71 3.61 -19.26
C GLY A 92 -12.31 3.61 -19.85
N LYS A 93 -12.17 4.14 -21.07
CA LYS A 93 -10.89 4.20 -21.79
C LYS A 93 -9.93 5.24 -21.24
N ASP A 94 -10.43 6.20 -20.46
CA ASP A 94 -9.63 7.26 -19.86
C ASP A 94 -9.03 6.83 -18.50
N ALA A 95 -9.35 5.62 -18.03
CA ALA A 95 -8.76 5.05 -16.83
C ALA A 95 -7.28 4.69 -17.07
N ILE A 96 -6.38 5.22 -16.22
CA ILE A 96 -4.93 4.98 -16.29
C ILE A 96 -4.43 4.25 -15.05
N SER A 97 -3.37 3.47 -15.17
CA SER A 97 -2.74 2.87 -13.98
C SER A 97 -2.05 3.96 -13.16
N ASN A 98 -2.49 4.17 -11.92
CA ASN A 98 -1.97 5.21 -11.02
C ASN A 98 -2.45 4.98 -9.57
N LYS A 99 -2.05 5.85 -8.64
CA LYS A 99 -2.56 5.90 -7.28
C LYS A 99 -3.91 6.62 -7.21
N TYR A 100 -4.88 5.99 -6.55
CA TYR A 100 -6.23 6.48 -6.36
C TYR A 100 -6.65 6.39 -4.89
N TRP A 101 -7.53 7.30 -4.48
CA TRP A 101 -8.18 7.27 -3.17
C TRP A 101 -9.31 6.24 -3.19
N LEU A 102 -9.14 5.18 -2.41
CA LEU A 102 -10.12 4.11 -2.25
C LEU A 102 -10.70 4.10 -0.83
N ASN A 103 -11.98 3.80 -0.70
CA ASN A 103 -12.69 3.56 0.55
C ASN A 103 -13.41 2.20 0.46
N PRO A 104 -12.68 1.07 0.48
CA PRO A 104 -13.26 -0.25 0.17
C PRO A 104 -14.39 -0.65 1.12
N THR A 105 -14.31 -0.19 2.38
CA THR A 105 -15.27 -0.51 3.44
C THR A 105 -16.49 0.41 3.45
N GLY A 106 -16.49 1.51 2.70
CA GLY A 106 -17.59 2.49 2.71
C GLY A 106 -17.79 3.22 4.04
N ASN A 107 -16.89 3.04 5.01
CA ASN A 107 -16.97 3.63 6.36
C ASN A 107 -16.32 5.02 6.46
N GLY A 108 -15.79 5.53 5.35
CA GLY A 108 -15.15 6.84 5.27
C GLY A 108 -13.64 6.81 5.47
N LYS A 109 -13.04 5.64 5.74
CA LYS A 109 -11.58 5.51 5.81
C LYS A 109 -11.01 5.36 4.41
N THR A 110 -10.50 6.46 3.88
CA THR A 110 -9.82 6.49 2.58
C THR A 110 -8.35 6.09 2.69
N ARG A 111 -7.86 5.29 1.75
CA ARG A 111 -6.45 4.96 1.59
C ARG A 111 -6.02 5.23 0.15
N LEU A 112 -4.78 5.65 -0.02
CA LEU A 112 -4.19 5.81 -1.33
C LEU A 112 -3.61 4.46 -1.75
N MET A 113 -4.11 3.90 -2.86
CA MET A 113 -3.70 2.59 -3.37
C MET A 113 -3.40 2.69 -4.86
N TYR A 114 -2.46 1.91 -5.36
CA TYR A 114 -2.16 1.84 -6.78
C TYR A 114 -3.14 0.90 -7.47
N CYS A 115 -3.81 1.40 -8.51
CA CYS A 115 -4.66 0.59 -9.37
C CYS A 115 -3.92 0.30 -10.67
N ASP A 116 -3.75 -0.97 -11.02
CA ASP A 116 -3.38 -1.36 -12.36
C ASP A 116 -4.64 -1.52 -13.22
N MET A 117 -4.87 -0.53 -14.09
CA MET A 117 -6.00 -0.54 -15.02
C MET A 117 -5.80 -1.49 -16.19
N ASN A 118 -4.60 -2.02 -16.42
CA ASN A 118 -4.34 -2.97 -17.51
C ASN A 118 -4.64 -4.42 -17.13
N LEU A 119 -4.70 -4.72 -15.83
CA LEU A 119 -4.95 -6.06 -15.32
C LEU A 119 -6.44 -6.25 -15.02
N GLY A 120 -7.06 -7.21 -15.72
CA GLY A 120 -8.47 -7.56 -15.55
C GLY A 120 -9.44 -6.37 -15.69
N THR A 121 -10.33 -6.21 -14.71
CA THR A 121 -11.29 -5.09 -14.63
C THR A 121 -10.76 -3.89 -13.83
N GLY A 122 -9.44 -3.79 -13.64
CA GLY A 122 -8.82 -2.81 -12.76
C GLY A 122 -8.51 -3.48 -11.43
N ASP A 123 -7.24 -3.77 -11.24
CA ASP A 123 -6.71 -4.52 -10.11
C ASP A 123 -5.98 -3.58 -9.13
N ILE A 124 -5.97 -3.92 -7.84
CA ILE A 124 -5.13 -3.20 -6.89
C ILE A 124 -3.75 -3.83 -6.98
N ASP A 125 -2.72 -3.06 -7.31
CA ASP A 125 -1.35 -3.55 -7.23
C ASP A 125 -0.85 -3.38 -5.79
N GLU A 126 -0.94 -4.44 -5.00
CA GLU A 126 -0.48 -4.38 -3.61
C GLU A 126 1.05 -4.28 -3.51
N CYS A 127 1.79 -4.78 -4.51
CA CYS A 127 3.25 -4.70 -4.55
C CYS A 127 3.74 -3.25 -4.64
N VAL A 128 3.02 -2.40 -5.36
CA VAL A 128 3.31 -0.96 -5.48
C VAL A 128 2.70 -0.17 -4.30
N SER A 129 1.57 -0.64 -3.77
CA SER A 129 0.86 0.05 -2.69
C SER A 129 1.56 -0.11 -1.34
N ASP A 130 2.15 -1.28 -1.06
CA ASP A 130 2.88 -1.59 0.17
C ASP A 130 4.15 -2.38 -0.15
N SER A 131 5.30 -1.70 -0.07
CA SER A 131 6.61 -2.31 -0.34
C SER A 131 7.00 -3.39 0.68
N PHE A 132 6.33 -3.47 1.83
CA PHE A 132 6.62 -4.43 2.89
C PHE A 132 5.61 -5.57 2.94
N ILE A 133 4.77 -5.70 1.92
CA ILE A 133 3.73 -6.72 1.88
C ILE A 133 4.30 -8.15 1.80
N CYS A 134 5.48 -8.30 1.19
CA CYS A 134 6.27 -9.51 1.22
C CYS A 134 7.38 -9.43 2.26
N GLY A 135 7.85 -10.59 2.71
CA GLY A 135 8.96 -10.74 3.63
C GLY A 135 10.28 -10.20 3.09
N VAL A 136 11.24 -10.03 3.99
CA VAL A 136 12.62 -9.68 3.61
C VAL A 136 13.17 -10.78 2.68
N ASN A 137 13.85 -10.38 1.61
CA ASN A 137 14.40 -11.29 0.59
C ASN A 137 13.33 -12.03 -0.22
N ALA A 138 12.13 -11.48 -0.33
CA ALA A 138 11.08 -11.95 -1.22
C ALA A 138 10.72 -10.89 -2.29
N THR A 139 10.35 -11.37 -3.47
CA THR A 139 9.85 -10.57 -4.59
C THR A 139 8.32 -10.61 -4.58
N CYS A 140 7.69 -9.46 -4.69
CA CYS A 140 6.25 -9.36 -4.89
C CYS A 140 5.92 -9.43 -6.39
N VAL A 141 4.93 -10.26 -6.74
CA VAL A 141 4.39 -10.39 -8.08
C VAL A 141 2.91 -10.08 -8.03
N ASN A 142 2.49 -9.02 -8.72
CA ASN A 142 1.08 -8.68 -8.80
C ASN A 142 0.33 -9.66 -9.72
N THR A 143 -0.88 -10.06 -9.33
CA THR A 143 -1.76 -10.95 -10.10
C THR A 143 -3.19 -10.41 -10.08
N ASN A 144 -4.03 -10.80 -11.03
CA ASN A 144 -5.39 -10.25 -11.09
C ASN A 144 -6.21 -10.68 -9.85
N GLY A 145 -6.48 -9.73 -8.95
CA GLY A 145 -7.23 -9.90 -7.71
C GLY A 145 -6.41 -10.28 -6.48
N SER A 146 -5.08 -10.37 -6.58
CA SER A 146 -4.18 -10.72 -5.47
C SER A 146 -2.72 -10.45 -5.83
N TYR A 147 -1.82 -10.59 -4.89
CA TYR A 147 -0.38 -10.67 -5.14
C TYR A 147 0.17 -12.02 -4.68
N GLY A 148 1.35 -12.38 -5.17
CA GLY A 148 2.14 -13.51 -4.69
C GLY A 148 3.53 -13.05 -4.25
N CYS A 149 4.06 -13.68 -3.21
CA CYS A 149 5.43 -13.45 -2.75
C CYS A 149 6.30 -14.67 -3.07
N THR A 150 7.50 -14.44 -3.62
CA THR A 150 8.45 -15.52 -3.94
C THR A 150 9.82 -15.20 -3.35
N CYS A 151 10.44 -16.15 -2.65
CA CYS A 151 11.77 -15.95 -2.08
C CYS A 151 12.83 -15.82 -3.19
N MET A 152 13.73 -14.85 -3.06
CA MET A 152 14.71 -14.48 -4.10
C MET A 152 15.87 -15.47 -4.21
N GLU A 153 16.30 -16.07 -3.10
CA GLU A 153 17.52 -16.88 -3.07
C GLU A 153 17.30 -18.28 -3.65
N GLU A 154 18.24 -18.74 -4.48
CA GLU A 154 18.22 -20.11 -5.00
C GLU A 154 18.26 -21.12 -3.84
N GLY A 155 17.26 -22.00 -3.78
CA GLY A 155 17.12 -22.98 -2.70
C GLY A 155 16.55 -22.41 -1.39
N SER A 156 16.15 -21.14 -1.36
CA SER A 156 15.33 -20.59 -0.28
C SER A 156 13.91 -21.15 -0.37
N VAL A 157 13.36 -21.52 0.78
CA VAL A 157 12.00 -22.07 0.90
C VAL A 157 11.21 -21.21 1.86
N GLY A 158 9.98 -20.87 1.47
CA GLY A 158 9.10 -20.04 2.26
C GLY A 158 7.82 -19.72 1.51
N ASP A 159 6.88 -19.11 2.22
CA ASP A 159 5.64 -18.55 1.64
C ASP A 159 5.85 -17.13 1.07
N GLY A 160 7.09 -16.64 1.07
CA GLY A 160 7.44 -15.29 0.66
C GLY A 160 7.12 -14.21 1.71
N GLY A 161 6.42 -14.54 2.80
CA GLY A 161 6.33 -13.71 4.01
C GLY A 161 7.49 -14.00 4.97
N VAL A 162 7.93 -15.25 5.03
CA VAL A 162 9.17 -15.67 5.70
C VAL A 162 9.97 -16.59 4.78
N CYS A 163 11.17 -16.16 4.40
CA CYS A 163 12.08 -16.95 3.57
C CYS A 163 13.16 -17.61 4.43
N SER A 164 13.26 -18.94 4.35
CA SER A 164 14.26 -19.74 5.06
C SER A 164 15.21 -20.43 4.05
N GLY A 165 16.48 -20.01 4.05
CA GLY A 165 17.55 -20.49 3.15
C GLY A 165 18.09 -19.35 2.27
N ALA A 166 19.38 -19.22 1.95
CA ALA A 166 20.58 -19.96 2.34
C ALA A 166 21.69 -19.01 2.87
N LEU A 167 21.46 -18.42 4.05
CA LEU A 167 22.53 -17.99 4.97
C LEU A 167 22.58 -18.87 6.23
N SER A 168 22.67 -20.18 6.05
CA SER A 168 23.31 -21.08 7.06
C SER A 168 24.74 -21.46 6.65
N MET A 169 25.30 -20.79 5.63
CA MET A 169 26.71 -20.87 5.28
C MET A 169 27.31 -19.48 5.06
N LEU A 170 27.44 -18.69 6.14
CA LEU A 170 28.83 -18.30 6.44
C LEU A 170 29.55 -19.64 6.46
N SER A 171 30.20 -19.99 5.34
CA SER A 171 30.75 -21.32 5.07
C SER A 171 31.15 -21.96 6.40
N LYS A 172 30.83 -23.22 6.68
CA LYS A 172 31.42 -23.87 7.88
C LYS A 172 32.93 -23.58 7.92
N ARG A 173 33.60 -23.41 6.75
CA ARG A 173 34.95 -22.85 6.67
C ARG A 173 35.09 -21.39 7.10
N TYR A 174 34.23 -20.43 6.75
CA TYR A 174 34.26 -19.05 7.25
C TYR A 174 33.97 -18.93 8.76
N TYR A 175 32.99 -19.68 9.30
CA TYR A 175 32.73 -19.70 10.74
C TYR A 175 33.84 -20.43 11.53
N ILE A 176 34.36 -21.55 11.00
CA ILE A 176 35.56 -22.23 11.54
C ILE A 176 36.83 -21.38 11.31
N TRP A 177 36.92 -20.57 10.25
CA TRP A 177 38.02 -19.63 9.99
C TRP A 177 37.99 -18.45 10.96
N LEU A 178 36.80 -17.95 11.31
CA LEU A 178 36.61 -16.98 12.39
C LEU A 178 37.01 -17.61 13.74
N LEU A 179 36.54 -18.81 14.06
CA LEU A 179 36.87 -19.50 15.32
C LEU A 179 38.35 -19.92 15.40
N SER A 180 38.99 -20.27 14.29
CA SER A 180 40.43 -20.60 14.26
C SER A 180 41.34 -19.37 14.36
N LYS A 181 40.80 -18.16 14.21
CA LYS A 181 41.52 -16.90 14.47
C LYS A 181 41.40 -16.40 15.92
N TYR A 182 40.53 -16.98 16.74
CA TYR A 182 40.35 -16.60 18.14
C TYR A 182 40.54 -17.80 19.07
N TYR A 183 41.69 -17.88 19.73
CA TYR A 183 41.97 -18.86 20.77
C TYR A 183 41.61 -18.28 22.13
N ILE A 184 40.59 -18.82 22.79
CA ILE A 184 40.22 -18.46 24.17
C ILE A 184 41.05 -19.33 25.11
N ARG A 185 42.13 -18.79 25.68
CA ARG A 185 42.90 -19.44 26.75
C ARG A 185 42.33 -19.03 28.11
N SER A 186 41.77 -19.98 28.84
CA SER A 186 41.29 -19.79 30.21
C SER A 186 42.45 -19.95 31.19
N GLU A 187 42.96 -18.84 31.71
CA GLU A 187 43.75 -18.84 32.95
C GLU A 187 43.17 -17.77 33.89
N ARG A 188 42.43 -18.23 34.91
CA ARG A 188 41.83 -17.45 36.01
C ARG A 188 40.92 -16.27 35.60
N ARG A 189 39.61 -16.54 35.54
CA ARG A 189 38.46 -15.60 35.60
C ARG A 189 38.59 -14.27 34.83
N THR A 190 39.32 -14.23 33.71
CA THR A 190 39.32 -13.12 32.75
C THR A 190 39.55 -13.68 31.35
N PHE A 191 38.73 -13.23 30.39
CA PHE A 191 38.78 -13.68 28.99
C PHE A 191 39.49 -12.62 28.14
N PHE A 192 40.58 -12.99 27.47
CA PHE A 192 41.29 -12.09 26.55
C PHE A 192 41.07 -12.53 25.11
N ILE A 193 40.53 -11.65 24.27
CA ILE A 193 40.42 -11.86 22.83
C ILE A 193 41.68 -11.26 22.19
N LYS A 194 42.65 -12.08 21.79
CA LYS A 194 43.78 -11.62 20.97
C LYS A 194 43.40 -11.66 19.49
N LYS A 195 43.42 -10.50 18.83
CA LYS A 195 43.26 -10.36 17.38
C LYS A 195 44.64 -10.48 16.73
N SER A 196 44.86 -11.47 15.87
CA SER A 196 46.08 -11.56 15.07
C SER A 196 45.89 -10.79 13.75
N PHE A 197 46.37 -9.55 13.72
CA PHE A 197 46.71 -8.83 12.48
C PHE A 197 48.24 -8.64 12.44
N PRO A 198 48.84 -8.54 11.24
CA PRO A 198 50.24 -8.18 11.11
C PRO A 198 50.40 -6.67 11.35
N SER A 199 50.37 -6.26 12.63
CA SER A 199 50.89 -5.01 13.20
C SER A 199 50.26 -4.84 14.59
N ASP A 200 51.10 -4.74 15.62
CA ASP A 200 50.73 -4.72 17.03
C ASP A 200 49.85 -3.52 17.43
N GLN A 201 48.57 -3.77 17.74
CA GLN A 201 47.80 -2.96 18.70
C GLN A 201 46.82 -3.85 19.47
N VAL A 202 46.99 -3.91 20.80
CA VAL A 202 46.13 -4.65 21.73
C VAL A 202 45.12 -3.67 22.34
N ILE A 203 43.83 -3.88 22.13
CA ILE A 203 42.76 -3.09 22.79
C ILE A 203 42.18 -3.92 23.93
N PRO A 204 42.30 -3.47 25.20
CA PRO A 204 41.71 -4.17 26.34
C PRO A 204 40.20 -3.90 26.39
N ILE A 205 39.39 -4.96 26.49
CA ILE A 205 37.94 -4.86 26.67
C ILE A 205 37.59 -5.58 27.99
N SER A 206 36.83 -4.90 28.85
CA SER A 206 36.34 -5.46 30.11
C SER A 206 34.90 -5.94 29.94
N LEU A 207 34.61 -7.18 30.34
CA LEU A 207 33.27 -7.78 30.31
C LEU A 207 32.66 -7.72 31.71
N GLN A 208 31.52 -7.04 31.86
CA GLN A 208 30.65 -7.20 33.02
C GLN A 208 29.21 -7.47 32.54
N GLY A 209 28.68 -8.63 32.89
CA GLY A 209 27.30 -9.05 32.58
C GLY A 209 27.02 -10.45 33.14
N ASN A 210 25.76 -10.73 33.46
CA ASN A 210 25.26 -12.03 33.93
C ASN A 210 24.36 -12.67 32.85
N ASN A 211 24.14 -13.98 32.96
CA ASN A 211 23.76 -15.00 31.95
C ASN A 211 22.99 -14.66 30.65
N ASN A 212 22.30 -13.52 30.49
CA ASN A 212 21.54 -13.23 29.27
C ASN A 212 21.85 -11.85 28.62
N THR A 213 22.86 -11.09 29.07
CA THR A 213 23.28 -9.85 28.39
C THR A 213 24.79 -9.60 28.53
N VAL A 214 25.45 -9.28 27.41
CA VAL A 214 26.86 -8.84 27.39
C VAL A 214 26.90 -7.39 26.88
N LEU A 215 27.35 -6.47 27.73
CA LEU A 215 27.60 -5.08 27.35
C LEU A 215 29.07 -4.94 26.94
N MET A 216 29.30 -4.46 25.72
CA MET A 216 30.63 -4.07 25.24
C MET A 216 30.75 -2.55 25.35
N SER A 217 31.78 -2.06 26.03
CA SER A 217 32.11 -0.64 26.09
C SER A 217 33.60 -0.42 25.91
N ASN A 218 33.96 0.62 25.14
CA ASN A 218 35.33 1.10 24.97
C ASN A 218 35.44 2.50 25.60
N ARG A 219 36.64 2.90 26.07
CA ARG A 219 36.86 4.21 26.72
C ARG A 219 36.60 5.42 25.81
N ASN A 220 36.42 5.24 24.50
CA ASN A 220 36.25 6.33 23.53
C ASN A 220 34.93 6.33 22.74
N GLY A 221 33.81 5.90 23.33
CA GLY A 221 32.47 6.23 22.80
C GLY A 221 31.78 5.13 21.97
N SER A 222 30.45 5.25 21.97
CA SER A 222 29.37 4.26 21.83
C SER A 222 28.95 3.87 20.41
N LEU A 223 28.64 2.58 20.18
CA LEU A 223 27.78 2.01 19.10
C LEU A 223 27.34 0.56 19.49
N PRO A 224 26.31 -0.05 18.85
CA PRO A 224 25.06 -0.45 19.48
C PRO A 224 25.02 -1.89 20.03
N LEU A 225 24.04 -2.11 20.91
CA LEU A 225 23.64 -3.38 21.50
C LEU A 225 23.33 -4.43 20.43
N VAL A 226 24.00 -5.57 20.47
CA VAL A 226 23.60 -6.78 19.73
C VAL A 226 22.94 -7.73 20.74
N SER A 227 21.63 -7.88 20.65
CA SER A 227 20.91 -8.99 21.28
C SER A 227 21.06 -10.23 20.41
N VAL A 228 21.62 -11.30 20.96
CA VAL A 228 21.69 -12.62 20.31
C VAL A 228 20.43 -13.41 20.74
N PRO A 229 19.73 -14.12 19.84
CA PRO A 229 18.63 -15.02 20.21
C PRO A 229 19.10 -16.22 21.05
#